data_AF-A0A1M5Y5H7-F1
#
_entry.id   AF-A0A1M5Y5H7-F1
#
_cell.length_a   1.000
_cell.length_b   1.000
_cell.length_c   1.000
_cell.angle_alpha   90.00
_cell.angle_beta   90.00
_cell.angle_gamma   90.00
#
_symmetry.space_group_name_H-M   'P 1'
#
loop_
_entity.id
_entity.type
_entity.pdbx_description
1 polymer ?
#
loop_
_entity_poly.entity_id
_entity_poly.type
_entity_poly.pdbx_seq_one_letter_code
_entity_poly.pdbx_strand_id
1 'polypeptide(L)' 'MAKKSDPRLLEVTVTPLEPARWEWRVYEGDTPLMTGFETSRETAQIEGDRALFRLLSAGLDK' A
#
# COMPACT_ATOMS: atom_id res chain seq x y z
N MET A 1 -31.79 7.25 0.22
CA MET A 1 -30.79 7.40 -0.87
C MET A 1 -29.49 6.77 -0.37
N ALA A 2 -29.09 5.61 -0.88
CA ALA A 2 -27.80 5.03 -0.51
C ALA A 2 -26.69 5.95 -1.03
N LYS A 3 -25.81 6.43 -0.16
CA LYS A 3 -24.58 7.10 -0.60
C LYS A 3 -23.84 6.10 -1.48
N LYS A 4 -23.66 6.41 -2.76
CA LYS A 4 -22.69 5.69 -3.59
C LYS A 4 -21.34 5.95 -2.93
N SER A 5 -20.83 4.96 -2.20
CA SER A 5 -19.46 4.94 -1.75
C SER A 5 -18.60 4.75 -2.99
N ASP A 6 -17.81 5.75 -3.33
CA ASP A 6 -16.78 5.60 -4.35
C ASP A 6 -15.87 4.43 -3.96
N PRO A 7 -15.41 3.62 -4.93
CA PRO A 7 -14.53 2.50 -4.64
C PRO A 7 -13.27 3.01 -3.91
N ARG A 8 -12.92 2.36 -2.80
CA ARG A 8 -11.68 2.63 -2.08
C ARG A 8 -10.51 2.21 -2.98
N LEU A 9 -9.85 3.19 -3.60
CA LEU A 9 -8.66 2.94 -4.41
C LEU A 9 -7.44 2.87 -3.49
N LEU A 10 -6.88 1.67 -3.37
CA LEU A 10 -5.65 1.43 -2.63
C LEU A 10 -4.51 1.17 -3.61
N GLU A 11 -3.39 1.86 -3.41
CA GLU A 11 -2.24 1.80 -4.33
C GLU A 11 -0.94 1.58 -3.57
N VAL A 12 -0.03 0.80 -4.16
CA VAL A 12 1.33 0.59 -3.65
C VAL A 12 2.30 1.41 -4.49
N THR A 13 3.16 2.17 -3.81
CA THR A 13 4.28 2.87 -4.44
C THR A 13 5.59 2.36 -3.86
N VAL A 14 6.62 2.25 -4.71
CA VAL A 14 7.97 1.81 -4.32
C VAL A 14 8.97 2.86 -4.80
N THR A 15 9.65 3.51 -3.85
CA THR A 15 10.56 4.62 -4.11
C THR A 15 11.98 4.25 -3.67
N PRO A 16 13.00 4.40 -4.53
CA PRO A 16 14.39 4.27 -4.11
C PRO A 16 14.78 5.46 -3.24
N LEU A 17 15.37 5.19 -2.07
CA LEU A 17 15.93 6.23 -1.19
C LEU A 17 17.46 6.25 -1.26
N GLU A 18 18.08 5.06 -1.19
CA GLU A 18 19.53 4.84 -1.24
C GLU A 18 19.80 3.54 -2.02
N PRO A 19 21.05 3.26 -2.46
CA PRO A 19 21.34 2.08 -3.30
C PRO A 19 20.82 0.74 -2.76
N ALA A 20 20.76 0.58 -1.43
CA ALA A 20 20.23 -0.60 -0.75
C ALA A 20 19.06 -0.25 0.20
N ARG A 21 18.29 0.79 -0.13
CA ARG A 21 17.14 1.21 0.67
C ARG A 21 16.00 1.67 -0.22
N TRP A 22 14.91 0.92 -0.14
CA TRP A 22 13.68 1.14 -0.88
C TRP A 22 12.54 1.34 0.11
N GLU A 23 11.79 2.41 -0.06
CA GLU A 23 10.58 2.65 0.71
C GLU A 23 9.38 2.14 -0.09
N TRP A 24 8.52 1.35 0.54
CA TRP A 24 7.18 1.09 0.02
C TRP A 24 6.15 1.84 0.86
N ARG A 25 5.07 2.28 0.19
CA ARG A 25 3.92 2.93 0.84
C ARG A 25 2.63 2.45 0.22
N VAL A 26 1.62 2.23 1.05
CA VAL A 26 0.23 2.00 0.63
C VAL A 26 -0.55 3.29 0.83
N TYR A 27 -1.25 3.74 -0.21
CA TYR A 27 -2.07 4.95 -0.21
C TYR A 27 -3.56 4.62 -0.36
N GLU A 28 -4.40 5.47 0.21
CA GLU A 28 -5.82 5.62 -0.15
C GLU A 28 -6.03 7.04 -0.70
N GLY A 29 -6.15 7.16 -2.02
CA GLY A 29 -6.03 8.45 -2.69
C GLY A 29 -4.70 9.12 -2.33
N ASP A 30 -4.73 10.34 -1.81
CA ASP A 30 -3.53 11.07 -1.40
C ASP A 30 -3.06 10.76 0.04
N THR A 31 -3.76 9.86 0.76
CA THR A 31 -3.48 9.58 2.17
C THR A 31 -2.62 8.32 2.33
N PRO A 32 -1.39 8.43 2.88
CA PRO A 32 -0.59 7.24 3.18
C PRO A 32 -1.18 6.47 4.37
N LEU A 33 -1.45 5.19 4.17
CA LEU A 33 -1.99 4.30 5.21
C LEU A 33 -0.91 3.46 5.89
N MET A 34 0.06 2.96 5.11
CA MET A 34 1.13 2.10 5.61
C MET A 34 2.44 2.40 4.89
N THR A 35 3.56 2.14 5.54
CA THR A 35 4.90 2.29 4.97
C THR A 35 5.87 1.28 5.56
N GLY A 36 6.91 0.95 4.80
CA GLY A 36 8.04 0.17 5.26
C GLY A 36 9.27 0.38 4.38
N PHE A 37 10.39 -0.22 4.79
CA PHE A 37 11.67 -0.10 4.10
C PHE A 37 12.27 -1.48 3.87
N GLU A 38 12.82 -1.69 2.69
CA GLU A 38 13.48 -2.93 2.32
C GLU A 38 14.83 -2.67 1.62
N THR A 39 15.67 -3.70 1.56
CA THR A 39 17.00 -3.60 0.96
C THR A 39 17.00 -3.74 -0.56
N SER A 40 15.88 -4.17 -1.15
CA SER A 40 15.73 -4.31 -2.59
C SER A 40 14.35 -3.82 -3.06
N ARG A 41 14.28 -3.41 -4.33
CA ARG A 41 13.01 -3.03 -4.97
C ARG A 41 12.01 -4.17 -4.98
N GLU A 42 12.48 -5.39 -5.24
CA GLU A 42 11.63 -6.57 -5.32
C GLU A 42 11.00 -6.90 -3.97
N THR A 43 11.80 -6.91 -2.90
CA THR A 43 11.29 -7.12 -1.53
C THR A 43 10.33 -5.99 -1.13
N ALA A 44 10.64 -4.73 -1.48
CA ALA A 44 9.76 -3.60 -1.20
C ALA A 44 8.39 -3.75 -1.89
N GLN A 45 8.36 -4.23 -3.14
CA GLN A 45 7.12 -4.49 -3.86
C GLN A 45 6.32 -5.61 -3.18
N ILE A 46 6.97 -6.73 -2.84
CA ILE A 46 6.31 -7.87 -2.19
C ILE A 46 5.69 -7.46 -0.84
N GLU A 47 6.43 -6.71 -0.01
CA GLU A 47 5.93 -6.28 1.29
C GLU A 47 4.84 -5.21 1.18
N GLY A 48 4.95 -4.30 0.22
CA GLY A 48 3.89 -3.35 -0.13
C GLY A 48 2.60 -4.05 -0.57
N ASP A 49 2.69 -5.05 -1.45
CA ASP A 49 1.55 -5.83 -1.91
C ASP A 49 0.93 -6.65 -0.76
N ARG A 50 1.76 -7.25 0.11
CA ARG A 50 1.28 -7.92 1.33
C ARG A 50 0.54 -6.98 2.27
N ALA A 51 1.00 -5.73 2.42
CA ALA A 51 0.30 -4.72 3.20
C ALA A 51 -1.04 -4.33 2.55
N LEU A 52 -1.06 -4.14 1.22
CA LEU A 52 -2.28 -3.89 0.46
C LEU A 52 -3.31 -5.02 0.65
N PHE A 53 -2.90 -6.29 0.50
CA PHE A 53 -3.79 -7.43 0.68
C PHE A 53 -4.39 -7.51 2.09
N ARG A 54 -3.59 -7.20 3.12
CA ARG A 54 -4.08 -7.13 4.52
C ARG A 54 -5.14 -6.05 4.71
N LEU A 55 -4.96 -4.88 4.10
CA LEU A 55 -5.93 -3.78 4.16
C LEU A 55 -7.23 -4.14 3.44
N LEU A 56 -7.13 -4.77 2.27
CA LEU A 56 -8.29 -5.27 1.53
C LEU A 56 -9.04 -6.36 2.31
N SER A 57 -8.32 -7.31 2.92
CA SER A 57 -8.94 -8.39 3.70
C SER A 57 -9.65 -7.88 4.96
N ALA A 58 -9.12 -6.86 5.63
CA ALA A 58 -9.76 -6.25 6.79
C ALA A 58 -11.07 -5.50 6.46
N GLY A 59 -11.27 -5.13 5.20
CA GLY A 59 -12.48 -4.47 4.71
C GLY A 59 -13.57 -5.41 4.17
N LEU A 60 -13.26 -6.70 3.97
CA LEU A 60 -14.17 -7.70 3.41
C LEU A 60 -15.11 -8.36 4.45
N ASP A 61 -14.90 -8.09 5.75
CA ASP A 61 -15.72 -8.62 6.85
C ASP A 61 -16.90 -7.68 7.26
N LYS A 62 -17.37 -6.81 6.35
CA LYS A 62 -18.49 -5.89 6.62
C LYS A 62 -19.67 -6.09 5.68
#